data_AF-A0A2L0B344-F1
#
_entry.id   AF-A0A2L0B344-F1
#
_cell.length_a   1.000
_cell.length_b   1.000
_cell.length_c   1.000
_cell.angle_alpha   90.00
_cell.angle_beta   90.00
_cell.angle_gamma   90.00
#
_symmetry.space_group_name_H-M   'P 1'
#
loop_
_entity.id
_entity.type
_entity.pdbx_description
1 polymer ?
#
loop_
_entity_poly.entity_id
_entity_poly.type
_entity_poly.pdbx_seq_one_letter_code
_entity_poly.pdbx_strand_id
1 'polypeptide(L)'
;PTIRIEPPAAIPSQDTRKKPPEKQPVQEIDEDEEEQKLREETGLARSGKLFGGLINDLKRKAPWYWSDFKDALATQCIASWIFLYFACLSPIITFGGLLSEATGKNMAAMESLVSGFVCGIGYGFFSGQPLTILGSTGPVLVFETIVFEFCQSMEWDYLSFRFWVGTWIAIILLILVAIDASAL
;
A
#
# COMPACT_ATOMS: atom_id res chain seq x y z
N PRO A 1 46.55 -39.73 -46.57
CA PRO A 1 46.33 -40.55 -45.35
C PRO A 1 44.89 -40.39 -44.85
N THR A 2 44.03 -41.37 -45.15
CA THR A 2 42.63 -41.41 -44.71
C THR A 2 42.56 -42.36 -43.51
N ILE A 3 42.51 -41.82 -42.30
CA ILE A 3 42.37 -42.62 -41.07
C ILE A 3 40.89 -42.97 -40.92
N ARG A 4 40.55 -44.23 -41.19
CA ARG A 4 39.21 -44.80 -40.96
C ARG A 4 39.17 -45.34 -39.54
N ILE A 5 38.39 -44.71 -38.67
CA ILE A 5 38.13 -45.19 -37.30
C ILE A 5 37.00 -46.21 -37.39
N GLU A 6 37.25 -47.44 -36.93
CA GLU A 6 36.21 -48.47 -36.85
C GLU A 6 35.25 -48.19 -35.68
N PRO A 7 33.96 -48.52 -35.82
CA PRO A 7 33.00 -48.25 -34.76
C PRO A 7 33.22 -49.19 -33.56
N PRO A 8 32.99 -48.70 -32.33
CA PRO A 8 33.25 -49.46 -31.11
C PRO A 8 32.37 -50.71 -31.02
N ALA A 9 32.97 -51.83 -30.62
CA ALA A 9 32.35 -53.16 -30.61
C ALA A 9 31.30 -53.37 -29.51
N ALA A 10 31.11 -52.43 -28.58
CA ALA A 10 30.09 -52.53 -27.54
C ALA A 10 29.45 -51.16 -27.28
N ILE A 11 28.13 -51.13 -27.39
CA ILE A 11 27.30 -49.99 -27.00
C ILE A 11 27.13 -50.04 -25.47
N PRO A 12 27.34 -48.93 -24.74
CA PRO A 12 27.17 -48.92 -23.28
C PRO A 12 25.75 -49.36 -22.89
N SER A 13 25.64 -50.11 -21.79
CA SER A 13 24.37 -50.64 -21.30
C SER A 13 23.35 -49.52 -21.05
N GLN A 14 22.22 -49.56 -21.76
CA GLN A 14 21.12 -48.59 -21.65
C GLN A 14 20.24 -48.77 -20.40
N ASP A 15 20.63 -49.60 -19.44
CA ASP A 15 19.80 -49.92 -18.27
C ASP A 15 19.54 -48.72 -17.36
N THR A 16 20.47 -47.76 -17.30
CA THR A 16 20.25 -46.46 -16.63
C THR A 16 19.18 -45.60 -17.30
N ARG A 17 18.81 -45.88 -18.56
CA ARG A 17 17.80 -45.13 -19.31
C ARG A 17 16.38 -45.71 -19.20
N LYS A 18 16.22 -46.92 -18.66
CA LYS A 18 14.92 -47.62 -18.56
C LYS A 18 14.18 -47.43 -17.24
N LYS A 19 14.81 -46.89 -16.21
CA LYS A 19 14.07 -46.48 -15.02
C LYS A 19 13.43 -45.11 -15.29
N PRO A 20 12.10 -44.96 -15.19
CA PRO A 20 11.51 -43.64 -15.08
C PRO A 20 12.25 -42.91 -13.96
N PRO A 21 12.57 -41.61 -14.11
CA PRO A 21 13.06 -40.84 -12.98
C PRO A 21 12.08 -41.08 -11.84
N GLU A 22 12.60 -41.53 -10.70
CA GLU A 22 11.86 -41.56 -9.46
C GLU A 22 11.20 -40.20 -9.37
N LYS A 23 9.86 -40.14 -9.39
CA LYS A 23 9.17 -38.87 -9.21
C LYS A 23 9.68 -38.38 -7.87
N GLN A 24 10.60 -37.41 -7.90
CA GLN A 24 10.79 -36.53 -6.77
C GLN A 24 9.37 -36.17 -6.36
N PRO A 25 8.98 -36.37 -5.09
CA PRO A 25 7.66 -35.94 -4.68
C PRO A 25 7.58 -34.50 -5.17
N VAL A 26 6.67 -34.25 -6.10
CA VAL A 26 6.25 -32.90 -6.36
C VAL A 26 5.82 -32.49 -4.96
N GLN A 27 6.65 -31.69 -4.29
CA GLN A 27 6.15 -30.88 -3.21
C GLN A 27 5.07 -30.09 -3.95
N GLU A 28 3.83 -30.56 -3.83
CA GLU A 28 2.70 -29.68 -3.88
C GLU A 28 3.05 -28.69 -2.78
N ILE A 29 3.70 -27.61 -3.21
CA ILE A 29 3.83 -26.42 -2.42
C ILE A 29 2.39 -26.07 -2.20
N ASP A 30 1.91 -26.37 -1.00
CA ASP A 30 0.55 -26.05 -0.61
C ASP A 30 0.50 -24.52 -0.66
N GLU A 31 -0.03 -23.98 -1.76
CA GLU A 31 -0.07 -22.54 -2.03
C GLU A 31 -0.75 -21.82 -0.86
N ASP A 32 -1.68 -22.51 -0.17
CA ASP A 32 -2.35 -22.07 1.04
C ASP A 32 -1.40 -22.00 2.26
N GLU A 33 -0.45 -22.92 2.41
CA GLU A 33 0.56 -22.86 3.48
C GLU A 33 1.63 -21.80 3.21
N GLU A 34 2.05 -21.60 1.96
CA GLU A 34 2.97 -20.50 1.62
C GLU A 34 2.29 -19.14 1.74
N GLU A 35 1.01 -19.02 1.35
CA GLU A 35 0.24 -17.80 1.57
C GLU A 35 0.03 -17.54 3.07
N GLN A 36 -0.22 -18.58 3.88
CA GLN A 36 -0.29 -18.43 5.34
C GLN A 36 1.05 -18.05 5.97
N LYS A 37 2.16 -18.67 5.56
CA LYS A 37 3.51 -18.27 6.01
C LYS A 37 3.84 -16.85 5.59
N LEU A 38 3.47 -16.44 4.38
CA LEU A 38 3.63 -15.06 3.91
C LEU A 38 2.75 -14.09 4.71
N ARG A 39 1.51 -14.45 5.03
CA ARG A 39 0.61 -13.67 5.90
C ARG A 39 1.15 -13.53 7.32
N GLU A 40 1.73 -14.59 7.86
CA GLU A 40 2.41 -14.58 9.16
C GLU A 40 3.68 -13.70 9.14
N GLU A 41 4.52 -13.85 8.13
CA GLU A 41 5.73 -13.04 7.93
C GLU A 41 5.42 -11.56 7.64
N THR A 42 4.29 -11.30 6.99
CA THR A 42 3.80 -9.93 6.71
C THR A 42 3.00 -9.32 7.85
N GLY A 43 2.80 -10.02 8.96
CA GLY A 43 2.09 -9.51 10.14
C GLY A 43 0.57 -9.40 9.97
N LEU A 44 0.01 -10.04 8.93
CA LEU A 44 -1.43 -10.17 8.66
C LEU A 44 -2.07 -11.31 9.45
N ALA A 45 -1.35 -11.89 10.42
CA ALA A 45 -1.89 -12.86 11.38
C ALA A 45 -2.34 -12.15 12.66
N ARG A 46 -3.47 -12.57 13.23
CA ARG A 46 -4.00 -12.00 14.49
C ARG A 46 -2.96 -12.11 15.61
N SER A 47 -2.53 -10.98 16.18
CA SER A 47 -1.55 -10.94 17.27
C SER A 47 -2.14 -11.38 18.62
N GLY A 48 -3.48 -11.30 18.77
CA GLY A 48 -4.19 -11.66 20.00
C GLY A 48 -3.96 -10.69 21.16
N LYS A 49 -3.33 -9.54 20.91
CA LYS A 49 -3.06 -8.45 21.86
C LYS A 49 -3.58 -7.14 21.29
N LEU A 50 -4.12 -6.27 22.14
CA LEU A 50 -4.51 -4.92 21.71
C LEU A 50 -3.29 -4.18 21.13
N PHE A 51 -3.42 -3.64 19.92
CA PHE A 51 -2.34 -2.99 19.14
C PHE A 51 -1.16 -3.91 18.79
N GLY A 52 -1.34 -5.24 18.84
CA GLY A 52 -0.28 -6.19 18.57
C GLY A 52 0.26 -6.12 17.13
N GLY A 53 -0.62 -5.95 16.15
CA GLY A 53 -0.26 -5.74 14.74
C GLY A 53 0.56 -4.47 14.54
N LEU A 54 0.10 -3.34 15.09
CA LEU A 54 0.82 -2.06 15.00
C LEU A 54 2.24 -2.12 15.58
N ILE A 55 2.41 -2.79 16.72
CA ILE A 55 3.74 -2.96 17.34
C ILE A 55 4.65 -3.82 16.46
N ASN A 56 4.11 -4.87 15.83
CA ASN A 56 4.86 -5.72 14.91
C ASN A 56 5.27 -4.96 13.65
N ASP A 57 4.39 -4.14 13.09
CA ASP A 57 4.69 -3.28 11.95
C ASP A 57 5.81 -2.29 12.27
N LEU A 58 5.77 -1.65 13.44
CA LEU A 58 6.81 -0.73 13.88
C LEU A 58 8.16 -1.44 14.04
N LYS A 59 8.19 -2.63 14.65
CA LYS A 59 9.42 -3.42 14.80
C LYS A 59 10.02 -3.81 13.45
N ARG A 60 9.18 -4.16 12.47
CA ARG A 60 9.64 -4.51 11.12
C ARG A 60 10.15 -3.29 10.35
N LYS A 61 9.55 -2.11 10.53
CA LYS A 61 9.94 -0.88 9.84
C LYS A 61 11.18 -0.19 10.45
N ALA A 62 11.35 -0.24 11.77
CA ALA A 62 12.42 0.45 12.50
C ALA A 62 13.84 0.29 11.92
N PRO A 63 14.34 -0.90 11.53
CA PRO A 63 15.69 -1.03 11.00
C PRO A 63 15.88 -0.36 9.63
N TRP A 64 14.82 -0.28 8.81
CA TRP A 64 14.88 0.28 7.46
C TRP A 64 14.78 1.81 7.45
N TYR A 65 14.19 2.41 8.49
CA TYR A 65 13.92 3.85 8.53
C TYR A 65 15.16 4.71 8.29
N TRP A 66 16.33 4.32 8.82
CA TRP A 66 17.57 5.06 8.60
C TRP A 66 18.18 4.81 7.21
N SER A 67 17.93 3.64 6.61
CA SER A 67 18.33 3.35 5.23
C SER A 67 17.54 4.22 4.26
N ASP A 68 16.22 4.36 4.47
CA ASP A 68 15.31 5.12 3.61
C ASP A 68 15.83 6.56 3.36
N PHE A 69 16.39 7.24 4.37
CA PHE A 69 16.98 8.58 4.21
C PHE A 69 18.29 8.59 3.42
N LYS A 70 19.12 7.55 3.56
CA LYS A 70 20.37 7.45 2.79
C LYS A 70 20.08 7.16 1.32
N ASP A 71 19.13 6.27 1.07
CA ASP A 71 18.74 5.87 -0.28
C ASP A 71 18.04 7.01 -1.02
N ALA A 72 17.31 7.88 -0.31
CA ALA A 72 16.68 9.08 -0.86
C ALA A 72 17.67 10.14 -1.41
N LEU A 73 18.98 10.06 -1.07
CA LEU A 73 20.00 11.00 -1.56
C LEU A 73 20.49 10.68 -2.99
N ALA A 74 20.02 9.59 -3.60
CA ALA A 74 20.34 9.28 -4.98
C ALA A 74 19.81 10.36 -5.94
N THR A 75 20.61 10.77 -6.93
CA THR A 75 20.24 11.82 -7.90
C THR A 75 18.97 11.51 -8.70
N GLN A 76 18.65 10.23 -8.88
CA GLN A 76 17.41 9.76 -9.54
C GLN A 76 16.15 10.12 -8.76
N CYS A 77 16.23 10.28 -7.43
CA CYS A 77 15.12 10.68 -6.59
C CYS A 77 14.65 12.11 -6.88
N ILE A 78 15.56 13.00 -7.32
CA ILE A 78 15.22 14.38 -7.67
C ILE A 78 14.27 14.44 -8.87
N ALA A 79 14.54 13.64 -9.91
CA ALA A 79 13.67 13.56 -11.08
C ALA A 79 12.28 13.01 -10.72
N SER A 80 12.24 11.97 -9.87
CA SER A 80 11.00 11.38 -9.39
C SER A 80 10.20 12.35 -8.53
N TRP A 81 10.86 13.14 -7.68
CA TRP A 81 10.24 14.17 -6.85
C TRP A 81 9.58 15.28 -7.68
N ILE A 82 10.27 15.82 -8.68
CA ILE A 82 9.71 16.85 -9.58
C ILE A 82 8.52 16.28 -10.36
N PHE A 83 8.64 15.07 -10.89
CA PHE A 83 7.56 14.41 -11.62
C PHE A 83 6.33 14.20 -10.74
N LEU A 84 6.51 13.61 -9.55
CA LEU A 84 5.41 13.38 -8.60
C LEU A 84 4.77 14.68 -8.12
N TYR A 85 5.55 15.75 -7.93
CA TYR A 85 5.01 17.06 -7.55
C TYR A 85 3.95 17.54 -8.56
N PHE A 86 4.29 17.56 -9.85
CA PHE A 86 3.33 17.97 -10.88
C PHE A 86 2.19 16.97 -11.07
N ALA A 87 2.48 15.67 -10.98
CA ALA A 87 1.49 14.62 -11.09
C ALA A 87 0.42 14.71 -9.99
N CYS A 88 0.82 15.08 -8.76
CA CYS A 88 -0.10 15.21 -7.62
C CYS A 88 -0.76 16.59 -7.55
N LEU A 89 -0.09 17.64 -8.00
CA LEU A 89 -0.61 19.01 -7.95
C LEU A 89 -1.85 19.20 -8.83
N SER A 90 -1.84 18.64 -10.05
CA SER A 90 -2.97 18.72 -10.97
C SER A 90 -4.29 18.19 -10.37
N PRO A 91 -4.38 16.92 -9.92
CA PRO A 91 -5.61 16.39 -9.35
C PRO A 91 -6.02 17.10 -8.05
N ILE A 92 -5.06 17.55 -7.23
CA ILE A 92 -5.39 18.29 -6.00
C ILE A 92 -6.06 19.63 -6.31
N ILE A 93 -5.61 20.34 -7.35
CA ILE A 93 -6.22 21.61 -7.78
C ILE A 93 -7.57 21.34 -8.43
N THR A 94 -7.67 20.34 -9.31
CA THR A 94 -8.93 19.98 -9.97
C THR A 94 -9.99 19.58 -8.96
N PHE A 95 -9.70 18.63 -8.06
CA PHE A 95 -10.66 18.20 -7.05
C PHE A 95 -10.95 19.29 -6.03
N GLY A 96 -9.96 20.09 -5.64
CA GLY A 96 -10.17 21.24 -4.76
C GLY A 96 -11.05 22.32 -5.38
N GLY A 97 -10.98 22.52 -6.70
CA GLY A 97 -11.86 23.42 -7.45
C GLY A 97 -13.31 22.91 -7.50
N LEU A 98 -13.49 21.64 -7.84
CA LEU A 98 -14.82 21.00 -7.86
C LEU A 98 -15.46 21.00 -6.46
N LEU A 99 -14.66 20.75 -5.42
CA LEU A 99 -15.14 20.78 -4.03
C LEU A 99 -15.51 22.20 -3.58
N SER A 100 -14.80 23.23 -4.05
CA SER A 100 -15.15 24.63 -3.79
C SER A 100 -16.51 25.01 -4.36
N GLU A 101 -16.79 24.55 -5.58
CA GLU A 101 -18.08 24.78 -6.24
C GLU A 101 -19.20 24.01 -5.52
N ALA A 102 -18.96 22.75 -5.18
CA ALA A 102 -19.94 21.91 -4.47
C ALA A 102 -20.24 22.38 -3.04
N THR A 103 -19.26 22.97 -2.33
CA THR A 103 -19.40 23.36 -0.91
C THR A 103 -19.65 24.85 -0.69
N GLY A 104 -20.00 25.60 -1.74
CA GLY A 104 -20.30 27.02 -1.65
C GLY A 104 -19.13 27.87 -1.16
N LYS A 105 -17.89 27.51 -1.54
CA LYS A 105 -16.61 28.14 -1.15
C LYS A 105 -16.20 27.95 0.31
N ASN A 106 -16.85 27.07 1.07
CA ASN A 106 -16.40 26.72 2.41
C ASN A 106 -15.12 25.85 2.40
N MET A 107 -14.85 25.14 1.30
CA MET A 107 -13.67 24.31 1.15
C MET A 107 -13.07 24.46 -0.24
N ALA A 108 -12.03 25.29 -0.37
CA ALA A 108 -11.42 25.63 -1.65
C ALA A 108 -10.15 24.81 -1.95
N ALA A 109 -9.58 25.09 -3.12
CA ALA A 109 -8.35 24.44 -3.58
C ALA A 109 -7.15 24.72 -2.65
N MET A 110 -7.10 25.87 -2.00
CA MET A 110 -6.00 26.24 -1.09
C MET A 110 -6.04 25.42 0.21
N GLU A 111 -7.21 25.23 0.79
CA GLU A 111 -7.41 24.40 1.98
C GLU A 111 -7.08 22.94 1.67
N SER A 112 -7.47 22.47 0.48
CA SER A 112 -7.14 21.12 0.00
C SER A 112 -5.64 20.93 -0.20
N LEU A 113 -4.94 21.94 -0.72
CA LEU A 113 -3.47 21.95 -0.86
C LEU A 113 -2.77 21.88 0.51
N VAL A 114 -3.19 22.73 1.45
CA VAL A 114 -2.61 22.75 2.81
C VAL A 114 -2.87 21.42 3.53
N SER A 115 -4.09 20.89 3.43
CA SER A 115 -4.41 19.57 4.00
C SER A 115 -3.56 18.47 3.37
N GLY A 116 -3.39 18.45 2.05
CA GLY A 116 -2.57 17.48 1.35
C GLY A 116 -1.10 17.54 1.78
N PHE A 117 -0.56 18.74 1.97
CA PHE A 117 0.80 18.96 2.45
C PHE A 117 1.00 18.42 3.87
N VAL A 118 0.13 18.79 4.81
CA VAL A 118 0.24 18.36 6.22
C VAL A 118 0.08 16.85 6.34
N CYS A 119 -0.93 16.28 5.69
CA CYS A 119 -1.16 14.83 5.68
C CYS A 119 -0.02 14.07 4.98
N GLY A 120 0.50 14.60 3.87
CA GLY A 120 1.60 14.00 3.12
C GLY A 120 2.89 13.95 3.92
N ILE A 121 3.24 15.03 4.64
CA ILE A 121 4.40 15.04 5.54
C ILE A 121 4.21 14.05 6.68
N GLY A 122 3.06 14.09 7.35
CA GLY A 122 2.76 13.16 8.45
C GLY A 122 2.84 11.71 8.01
N TYR A 123 2.22 11.38 6.88
CA TYR A 123 2.27 10.03 6.31
C TYR A 123 3.69 9.64 5.87
N GLY A 124 4.44 10.54 5.25
CA GLY A 124 5.82 10.26 4.82
C GLY A 124 6.73 9.84 5.98
N PHE A 125 6.59 10.50 7.15
CA PHE A 125 7.42 10.17 8.32
C PHE A 125 6.94 8.96 9.12
N PHE A 126 5.64 8.70 9.19
CA PHE A 126 5.05 7.69 10.09
C PHE A 126 4.45 6.46 9.38
N SER A 127 4.44 6.42 8.05
CA SER A 127 3.89 5.28 7.31
C SER A 127 4.84 4.08 7.27
N GLY A 128 4.26 2.87 7.24
CA GLY A 128 5.01 1.64 6.92
C GLY A 128 5.49 1.62 5.46
N GLN A 129 4.72 2.21 4.55
CA GLN A 129 5.00 2.25 3.11
C GLN A 129 5.01 3.70 2.60
N PRO A 130 6.17 4.39 2.63
CA PRO A 130 6.28 5.80 2.21
C PRO A 130 6.14 6.01 0.69
N LEU A 131 6.06 4.94 -0.10
CA LEU A 131 5.81 5.01 -1.55
C LEU A 131 4.34 5.28 -1.91
N THR A 132 3.43 5.17 -0.93
CA THR A 132 2.00 5.42 -1.16
C THR A 132 1.72 6.91 -1.23
N ILE A 133 1.06 7.35 -2.31
CA ILE A 133 0.67 8.74 -2.51
C ILE A 133 -0.73 8.96 -1.96
N LEU A 134 -0.85 9.92 -1.03
CA LEU A 134 -2.13 10.37 -0.51
C LEU A 134 -2.76 11.41 -1.45
N GLY A 135 -4.05 11.25 -1.75
CA GLY A 135 -4.78 12.18 -2.58
C GLY A 135 -6.28 12.07 -2.35
N SER A 136 -7.00 13.15 -2.67
CA SER A 136 -8.46 13.11 -2.72
C SER A 136 -8.92 12.24 -3.88
N THR A 137 -9.97 11.46 -3.67
CA THR A 137 -10.53 10.55 -4.67
C THR A 137 -11.97 10.94 -5.01
N GLY A 138 -12.43 10.57 -6.20
CA GLY A 138 -13.78 10.85 -6.66
C GLY A 138 -14.89 10.42 -5.67
N PRO A 139 -14.84 9.22 -5.07
CA PRO A 139 -15.85 8.80 -4.09
C PRO A 139 -15.90 9.69 -2.85
N VAL A 140 -14.74 10.16 -2.36
CA VAL A 140 -14.69 11.09 -1.22
C VAL A 140 -15.31 12.43 -1.60
N LEU A 141 -15.04 12.94 -2.80
CA LEU A 141 -15.69 14.17 -3.29
C LEU A 141 -17.21 14.04 -3.32
N VAL A 142 -17.73 12.94 -3.89
CA VAL A 142 -19.18 12.71 -3.95
C VAL A 142 -19.79 12.62 -2.56
N PHE A 143 -19.11 11.94 -1.63
CA PHE A 143 -19.53 11.87 -0.23
C PHE A 143 -19.61 13.27 0.41
N GLU A 144 -18.60 14.11 0.22
CA GLU A 144 -18.60 15.48 0.75
C GLU A 144 -19.73 16.35 0.20
N THR A 145 -20.02 16.24 -1.10
CA THR A 145 -21.14 16.94 -1.72
C THR A 145 -22.48 16.55 -1.08
N ILE A 146 -22.71 15.25 -0.88
CA ILE A 146 -23.93 14.74 -0.23
C ILE A 146 -24.03 15.25 1.21
N VAL A 147 -22.92 15.22 1.96
CA VAL A 147 -22.88 15.74 3.34
C VAL A 147 -23.19 17.23 3.38
N PHE A 148 -22.67 18.01 2.44
CA PHE A 148 -22.92 19.43 2.34
C PHE A 148 -24.39 19.74 2.04
N GLU A 149 -24.98 19.06 1.04
CA GLU A 149 -26.41 19.18 0.71
C GLU A 149 -27.31 18.77 1.90
N PHE A 150 -26.95 17.70 2.61
CA PHE A 150 -27.65 17.27 3.81
C PHE A 150 -27.61 18.33 4.92
N CYS A 151 -26.44 18.91 5.20
CA CYS A 151 -26.29 19.97 6.20
C CYS A 151 -27.13 21.20 5.81
N GLN A 152 -27.18 21.57 4.53
CA GLN A 152 -28.04 22.67 4.07
C GLN A 152 -29.52 22.37 4.28
N SER A 153 -29.98 21.14 3.97
CA SER A 153 -31.39 20.76 4.15
C SER A 153 -31.86 20.77 5.61
N MET A 154 -30.93 20.52 6.54
CA MET A 154 -31.18 20.47 7.98
C MET A 154 -30.82 21.78 8.70
N GLU A 155 -30.35 22.80 7.97
CA GLU A 155 -29.86 24.08 8.52
C GLU A 155 -28.72 23.89 9.56
N TRP A 156 -27.85 22.90 9.34
CA TRP A 156 -26.71 22.61 10.21
C TRP A 156 -25.41 23.22 9.67
N ASP A 157 -24.52 23.60 10.59
CA ASP A 157 -23.19 24.08 10.24
C ASP A 157 -22.33 22.95 9.67
N TYR A 158 -21.99 23.05 8.38
CA TYR A 158 -21.22 22.04 7.65
C TYR A 158 -19.86 21.76 8.29
N LEU A 159 -19.12 22.80 8.71
CA LEU A 159 -17.77 22.63 9.27
C LEU A 159 -17.81 21.86 10.60
N SER A 160 -18.77 22.19 11.46
CA SER A 160 -18.98 21.52 12.75
C SER A 160 -19.41 20.07 12.55
N PHE A 161 -20.33 19.80 11.62
CA PHE A 161 -20.75 18.44 11.29
C PHE A 161 -19.59 17.61 10.71
N ARG A 162 -18.83 18.19 9.78
CA ARG A 162 -17.63 17.57 9.20
C ARG A 162 -16.60 17.19 10.27
N PHE A 163 -16.37 18.04 11.26
CA PHE A 163 -15.47 17.74 12.38
C PHE A 163 -15.94 16.52 13.19
N TRP A 164 -17.25 16.43 13.48
CA TRP A 164 -17.82 15.29 14.18
C TRP A 164 -17.71 13.99 13.37
N VAL A 165 -17.98 14.04 12.07
CA VAL A 165 -17.80 12.89 11.17
C VAL A 165 -16.34 12.43 11.18
N GLY A 166 -15.38 13.35 11.05
CA GLY A 166 -13.95 13.03 11.12
C GLY A 166 -13.52 12.44 12.46
N THR A 167 -14.08 12.94 13.56
CA THR A 167 -13.81 12.42 14.93
C THR A 167 -14.28 10.98 15.07
N TRP A 168 -15.49 10.65 14.58
CA TRP A 168 -16.00 9.28 14.60
C TRP A 168 -15.18 8.34 13.71
N ILE A 169 -14.78 8.79 12.52
CA ILE A 169 -13.90 8.02 11.64
C ILE A 169 -12.58 7.71 12.36
N ALA A 170 -11.96 8.69 13.03
CA ALA A 170 -10.73 8.47 13.78
C ALA A 170 -10.89 7.44 14.91
N ILE A 171 -12.00 7.51 15.66
CA ILE A 171 -12.30 6.54 16.73
C ILE A 171 -12.47 5.13 16.15
N ILE A 172 -13.22 4.99 15.07
CA ILE A 172 -13.45 3.68 14.42
C ILE A 172 -12.13 3.13 13.90
N LEU A 173 -11.31 3.93 13.24
CA LEU A 173 -9.99 3.52 12.75
C LEU A 173 -9.07 3.08 13.89
N LEU A 174 -9.06 3.78 15.03
CA LEU A 174 -8.28 3.38 16.20
C LEU A 174 -8.76 2.03 16.76
N ILE A 175 -10.06 1.80 16.80
CA ILE A 175 -10.63 0.50 17.24
C ILE A 175 -10.22 -0.61 16.26
N LEU A 176 -10.31 -0.37 14.95
CA LEU A 176 -9.92 -1.34 13.91
C LEU A 176 -8.44 -1.71 14.01
N VAL A 177 -7.57 -0.72 14.27
CA VAL A 177 -6.14 -0.96 14.51
C VAL A 177 -5.93 -1.74 15.81
N ALA A 178 -6.70 -1.44 16.87
CA ALA A 178 -6.56 -2.13 18.15
C ALA A 178 -6.96 -3.62 18.09
N ILE A 179 -7.91 -3.98 17.22
CA ILE A 179 -8.40 -5.37 17.05
C ILE A 179 -7.67 -6.17 15.97
N ASP A 180 -6.59 -5.61 15.38
CA ASP A 180 -5.87 -6.20 14.25
C ASP A 180 -6.82 -6.57 13.08
N ALA A 181 -7.70 -5.64 12.69
CA ALA A 181 -8.68 -5.87 11.62
C ALA A 181 -8.04 -6.15 10.25
N SER A 182 -6.76 -5.80 10.05
CA SER A 182 -6.00 -6.11 8.83
C SER A 182 -5.75 -7.61 8.61
N ALA A 183 -5.99 -8.44 9.62
CA ALA A 183 -5.90 -9.90 9.52
C ALA A 183 -7.17 -10.58 8.99
N LEU A 184 -8.25 -9.82 8.74
CA LEU A 184 -9.49 -10.27 8.13
C LEU A 184 -9.43 -10.12 6.61
#